data_AF-A0A1V0UU10-F1
#
_entry.id   AF-A0A1V0UU10-F1
#
_cell.length_a   1.000
_cell.length_b   1.000
_cell.length_c   1.000
_cell.angle_alpha   90.00
_cell.angle_beta   90.00
_cell.angle_gamma   90.00
#
_symmetry.space_group_name_H-M   'P 1'
#
loop_
_entity.id
_entity.type
_entity.pdbx_description
1 polymer ?
#
loop_
_entity_poly.entity_id
_entity_poly.type
_entity_poly.pdbx_seq_one_letter_code
_entity_poly.pdbx_strand_id
1 'polypeptide(L)'
;MAYVPKLNWKLDDTVTEKDFNRIEGGIKETLDKYKDVETTISELFTSVSDGKEQVAKAITDQGVPAVKEDTFTDLATKIKQINTGKKWAEGTIPRRNLDYGEPYYLDVNQLEFKPSMILMEYKLADEHPGTLQYCRMYTEIFDIRKMNEVEICLSGNAIGTCEPFSIQDNGFSVLVYRAPNNSNKRKVWGSWYASE
;
A
#
# COMPACT_ATOMS: atom_id res chain seq x y z
N MET A 1 35.06 49.44 19.52
CA MET A 1 33.72 49.99 19.84
C MET A 1 32.86 49.87 18.59
N ALA A 2 31.65 49.33 18.70
CA ALA A 2 30.68 49.39 17.61
C ALA A 2 30.33 50.87 17.36
N TYR A 3 30.39 51.31 16.10
CA TYR A 3 30.09 52.69 15.73
C TYR A 3 28.59 52.94 15.81
N VAL A 4 28.19 54.06 16.42
CA VAL A 4 26.78 54.47 16.55
C VAL A 4 26.45 55.44 15.40
N PRO A 5 25.53 55.10 14.49
CA PRO A 5 25.21 55.97 13.35
C PRO A 5 24.54 57.27 13.79
N LYS A 6 25.01 58.39 13.22
CA LYS A 6 24.33 59.68 13.32
C LYS A 6 23.11 59.67 12.39
N LEU A 7 21.91 59.75 12.99
CA LEU A 7 20.63 59.72 12.28
C LEU A 7 19.99 61.11 12.12
N ASN A 8 20.63 62.17 12.62
CA ASN A 8 20.07 63.51 12.78
C ASN A 8 21.03 64.63 12.32
N TRP A 9 21.57 64.48 11.11
CA TRP A 9 22.47 65.45 10.47
C TRP A 9 21.91 66.88 10.46
N LYS A 10 22.76 67.87 10.73
CA LYS A 10 22.48 69.31 10.74
C LYS A 10 23.22 70.02 9.60
N LEU A 11 22.74 71.20 9.22
CA LEU A 11 23.29 71.99 8.11
C LEU A 11 24.78 72.34 8.31
N ASP A 12 25.18 72.50 9.57
CA ASP A 12 26.53 72.87 10.02
C ASP A 12 27.43 71.68 10.37
N ASP A 13 26.94 70.44 10.23
CA ASP A 13 27.76 69.26 10.44
C ASP A 13 28.82 69.08 9.35
N THR A 14 30.07 68.80 9.75
CA THR A 14 31.13 68.44 8.80
C THR A 14 31.10 66.93 8.54
N VAL A 15 30.99 66.54 7.26
CA VAL A 15 31.08 65.13 6.83
C VAL A 15 32.53 64.71 6.72
N THR A 16 32.89 63.56 7.28
CA THR A 16 34.26 63.01 7.21
C THR A 16 34.36 61.83 6.26
N GLU A 17 35.58 61.50 5.82
CA GLU A 17 35.85 60.28 5.04
C GLU A 17 35.32 59.01 5.75
N LYS A 18 35.43 58.97 7.09
CA LYS A 18 34.91 57.86 7.89
C LYS A 18 33.39 57.71 7.76
N ASP A 19 32.65 58.81 7.58
CA ASP A 19 31.20 58.77 7.38
C ASP A 19 30.85 58.23 5.99
N PHE A 20 31.59 58.64 4.95
CA PHE A 20 31.44 58.11 3.58
C PHE A 20 31.77 56.62 3.50
N ASN A 21 32.94 56.21 3.99
CA ASN A 21 33.37 54.81 3.99
C ASN A 21 32.37 53.91 4.72
N ARG A 22 31.71 54.41 5.77
CA ARG A 22 30.62 53.71 6.45
C ARG A 22 29.36 53.59 5.60
N ILE A 23 28.92 54.68 4.97
CA ILE A 23 27.74 54.68 4.12
C ILE A 23 27.96 53.71 2.96
N GLU A 24 29.11 53.80 2.29
CA GLU A 24 29.52 52.89 1.21
C GLU A 24 29.60 51.44 1.70
N GLY A 25 30.20 51.21 2.88
CA GLY A 25 30.26 49.89 3.50
C GLY A 25 28.87 49.31 3.80
N GLY A 26 27.98 50.09 4.40
CA GLY A 26 26.61 49.66 4.71
C GLY A 26 25.76 49.41 3.46
N ILE A 27 25.92 50.23 2.43
CA ILE A 27 25.30 50.01 1.11
C ILE A 27 25.81 48.70 0.50
N LYS A 28 27.13 48.48 0.53
CA LYS A 28 27.75 47.26 0.01
C LYS A 28 27.25 46.02 0.76
N GLU A 29 27.26 46.03 2.09
CA GLU A 29 26.76 44.92 2.92
C GLU A 29 25.28 44.62 2.63
N THR A 30 24.46 45.65 2.44
CA THR A 30 23.04 45.48 2.12
C THR A 30 22.86 44.89 0.72
N LEU A 31 23.64 45.36 -0.26
CA LEU A 31 23.61 44.84 -1.63
C LEU A 31 24.07 43.37 -1.68
N ASP A 32 25.10 43.01 -0.92
CA ASP A 32 25.61 41.65 -0.84
C ASP A 32 24.54 40.73 -0.22
N LYS A 33 23.90 41.14 0.88
CA LYS A 33 22.76 40.40 1.46
C LYS A 33 21.58 40.23 0.50
N TYR A 34 21.28 41.27 -0.30
CA TYR A 34 20.21 41.19 -1.29
C TYR A 34 20.53 40.14 -2.37
N LYS A 35 21.77 40.10 -2.86
CA LYS A 35 22.23 39.10 -3.84
C LYS A 35 22.21 37.68 -3.28
N ASP A 36 22.59 37.50 -2.02
CA ASP A 36 22.52 36.20 -1.34
C ASP A 36 21.06 35.70 -1.28
N VAL A 37 20.12 36.60 -0.96
CA VAL A 37 18.68 36.30 -0.95
C VAL A 37 18.17 35.95 -2.35
N GLU A 38 18.54 36.71 -3.38
CA GLU A 38 18.16 36.44 -4.77
C GLU A 38 18.69 35.08 -5.26
N THR A 39 19.94 34.75 -4.91
CA THR A 39 20.56 33.46 -5.23
C THR A 39 19.81 32.33 -4.53
N THR A 40 19.56 32.47 -3.23
CA THR A 40 18.83 31.47 -2.42
C THR A 40 17.42 31.23 -2.98
N ILE A 41 16.70 32.29 -3.34
CA ILE A 41 15.35 32.17 -3.93
C ILE A 41 15.42 31.41 -5.27
N SER A 42 16.41 31.72 -6.11
CA SER A 42 16.60 31.03 -7.39
C SER A 42 16.89 29.54 -7.19
N GLU A 43 17.77 29.19 -6.25
CA GLU A 43 18.07 27.80 -5.90
C GLU A 43 16.85 27.06 -5.36
N LEU A 44 16.02 27.71 -4.54
CA LEU A 44 14.76 27.12 -4.05
C LEU A 44 13.79 26.82 -5.20
N PHE A 45 13.62 27.73 -6.16
CA PHE A 45 12.77 27.48 -7.33
C PHE A 45 13.27 26.31 -8.18
N THR A 46 14.58 26.24 -8.42
CA THR A 46 15.19 25.10 -9.13
C THR A 46 14.98 23.80 -8.38
N SER A 47 15.26 23.76 -7.07
CA SER A 47 15.08 22.55 -6.25
C SER A 47 13.64 22.04 -6.27
N VAL A 48 12.66 22.94 -6.17
CA VAL A 48 11.23 22.59 -6.24
C VAL A 48 10.86 22.07 -7.64
N SER A 49 11.35 22.70 -8.71
CA SER A 49 11.12 22.26 -10.08
C SER A 49 11.67 20.85 -10.33
N ASP A 50 12.93 20.63 -9.93
CA ASP A 50 13.61 19.34 -10.08
C ASP A 50 12.90 18.24 -9.27
N GLY A 51 12.46 18.56 -8.05
CA GLY A 51 11.67 17.66 -7.21
C GLY A 51 10.34 17.26 -7.85
N LYS A 52 9.61 18.21 -8.43
CA LYS A 52 8.36 17.93 -9.16
C LYS A 52 8.60 17.07 -10.39
N GLU A 53 9.70 17.30 -11.12
CA GLU A 53 10.07 16.50 -12.28
C GLU A 53 10.34 15.04 -11.90
N GLN A 54 11.08 14.80 -10.81
CA GLN A 54 11.32 13.44 -10.30
C GLN A 54 10.03 12.73 -9.87
N VAL A 55 9.14 13.43 -9.15
CA VAL A 55 7.85 12.87 -8.72
C VAL A 55 6.96 12.57 -9.93
N ALA A 56 6.84 13.48 -10.89
CA ALA A 56 6.05 13.28 -12.11
C ALA A 56 6.57 12.10 -12.94
N LYS A 57 7.90 11.96 -13.06
CA LYS A 57 8.52 10.80 -13.71
C LYS A 57 8.16 9.51 -13.00
N ALA A 58 8.28 9.46 -11.66
CA ALA A 58 7.94 8.27 -10.88
C ALA A 58 6.46 7.86 -11.06
N ILE A 59 5.54 8.82 -11.07
CA ILE A 59 4.11 8.56 -11.32
C ILE A 59 3.89 8.01 -12.74
N THR A 60 4.57 8.60 -13.74
CA THR A 60 4.52 8.14 -15.14
C THR A 60 5.09 6.73 -15.31
N ASP A 61 6.19 6.42 -14.61
CA ASP A 61 6.80 5.09 -14.60
C ASP A 61 5.84 4.03 -13.98
N GLN A 62 4.89 4.45 -13.13
CA GLN A 62 3.79 3.63 -12.60
C GLN A 62 2.55 3.58 -13.52
N GLY A 63 2.63 4.14 -14.72
CA GLY A 63 1.59 4.08 -15.75
C GLY A 63 0.53 5.19 -15.68
N VAL A 64 0.69 6.19 -14.81
CA VAL A 64 -0.22 7.35 -14.73
C VAL A 64 0.49 8.57 -15.33
N PRO A 65 0.02 9.15 -16.45
CA PRO A 65 0.70 10.28 -17.09
C PRO A 65 0.78 11.53 -16.18
N ALA A 66 2.00 11.94 -15.83
CA ALA A 66 2.28 13.14 -15.04
C ALA A 66 3.43 13.97 -15.63
N VAL A 67 3.40 15.28 -15.40
CA VAL A 67 4.42 16.23 -15.88
C VAL A 67 4.77 17.22 -14.77
N LYS A 68 5.94 17.86 -14.86
CA LYS A 68 6.41 18.77 -13.81
C LYS A 68 5.59 20.05 -13.68
N GLU A 69 4.83 20.40 -14.72
CA GLU A 69 3.90 21.54 -14.75
C GLU A 69 2.64 21.28 -13.90
N ASP A 70 2.28 20.01 -13.65
CA ASP A 70 1.17 19.64 -12.77
C ASP A 70 1.36 20.28 -11.38
N THR A 71 0.30 20.82 -10.77
CA THR A 71 0.42 21.34 -9.40
C THR A 71 0.71 20.21 -8.41
N PHE A 72 1.17 20.52 -7.19
CA PHE A 72 1.33 19.49 -6.16
C PHE A 72 0.00 18.77 -5.84
N THR A 73 -1.13 19.47 -5.95
CA THR A 73 -2.46 18.88 -5.78
C THR A 73 -2.79 17.91 -6.92
N ASP A 74 -2.44 18.26 -8.16
CA ASP A 74 -2.64 17.37 -9.31
C ASP A 74 -1.74 16.14 -9.22
N LEU A 75 -0.46 16.31 -8.89
CA LEU A 75 0.47 15.20 -8.65
C LEU A 75 -0.05 14.27 -7.53
N ALA A 76 -0.54 14.82 -6.42
CA ALA A 76 -1.13 14.04 -5.33
C ALA A 76 -2.38 13.27 -5.78
N THR A 77 -3.20 13.86 -6.64
CA THR A 77 -4.37 13.18 -7.21
C THR A 77 -3.95 12.04 -8.13
N LYS A 78 -2.95 12.27 -8.98
CA LYS A 78 -2.38 11.24 -9.88
C LYS A 78 -1.71 10.10 -9.11
N ILE A 79 -1.05 10.37 -7.98
CA ILE A 79 -0.52 9.32 -7.09
C ILE A 79 -1.64 8.37 -6.62
N LYS A 80 -2.83 8.89 -6.30
CA LYS A 80 -3.98 8.05 -5.90
C LYS A 80 -4.56 7.22 -7.05
N GLN A 81 -4.24 7.55 -8.29
CA GLN A 81 -4.67 6.79 -9.48
C GLN A 81 -3.71 5.65 -9.82
N ILE A 82 -2.55 5.57 -9.15
CA ILE A 82 -1.59 4.48 -9.37
C ILE A 82 -2.27 3.15 -9.00
N ASN A 83 -2.32 2.24 -9.98
CA ASN A 83 -2.83 0.90 -9.75
C ASN A 83 -1.79 0.09 -8.96
N THR A 84 -2.09 -0.18 -7.69
CA THR A 84 -1.24 -0.99 -6.81
C THR A 84 -1.59 -2.48 -6.82
N GLY A 85 -2.55 -2.89 -7.66
CA GLY A 85 -3.09 -4.25 -7.69
C GLY A 85 -4.16 -4.48 -6.62
N LYS A 86 -4.71 -5.70 -6.61
CA LYS A 86 -5.64 -6.14 -5.55
C LYS A 86 -4.88 -6.41 -4.27
N LYS A 87 -5.44 -6.04 -3.12
CA LYS A 87 -4.92 -6.48 -1.83
C LYS A 87 -5.02 -7.99 -1.73
N TRP A 88 -4.04 -8.59 -1.06
CA TRP A 88 -4.06 -10.03 -0.80
C TRP A 88 -3.41 -10.34 0.55
N ALA A 89 -3.73 -11.51 1.07
CA ALA A 89 -3.18 -12.06 2.30
C ALA A 89 -3.03 -13.57 2.15
N GLU A 90 -2.12 -14.17 2.92
CA GLU A 90 -1.96 -15.60 3.00
C GLU A 90 -1.81 -16.05 4.46
N GLY A 91 -2.01 -17.34 4.70
CA GLY A 91 -1.78 -17.92 6.00
C GLY A 91 -1.86 -19.44 5.98
N THR A 92 -1.79 -20.03 7.16
CA THR A 92 -1.82 -21.48 7.33
C THR A 92 -3.20 -21.94 7.82
N ILE A 93 -3.61 -23.14 7.40
CA ILE A 93 -4.67 -23.91 8.03
C ILE A 93 -4.02 -24.73 9.16
N PRO A 94 -4.32 -24.43 10.44
CA PRO A 94 -3.75 -25.15 11.57
C PRO A 94 -4.00 -26.65 11.49
N ARG A 95 -3.03 -27.44 11.95
CA ARG A 95 -3.17 -28.88 12.00
C ARG A 95 -4.26 -29.27 12.99
N ARG A 96 -5.27 -29.99 12.52
CA ARG A 96 -6.40 -30.48 13.34
C ARG A 96 -6.62 -31.97 13.10
N ASN A 97 -6.99 -32.69 14.16
CA ASN A 97 -7.53 -34.05 14.06
C ASN A 97 -9.06 -33.93 14.05
N LEU A 98 -9.72 -34.57 13.09
CA LEU A 98 -11.18 -34.53 12.94
C LEU A 98 -11.79 -35.88 13.30
N ASP A 99 -12.86 -35.82 14.08
CA ASP A 99 -13.70 -36.98 14.39
C ASP A 99 -14.79 -37.20 13.30
N TYR A 100 -15.50 -38.33 13.38
CA TYR A 100 -16.51 -38.73 12.39
C TYR A 100 -17.61 -37.67 12.22
N GLY A 101 -17.88 -37.26 10.97
CA GLY A 101 -18.92 -36.29 10.65
C GLY A 101 -18.59 -34.84 11.00
N GLU A 102 -17.44 -34.56 11.62
CA GLU A 102 -17.06 -33.23 12.08
C GLU A 102 -16.73 -32.31 10.89
N PRO A 103 -17.42 -31.15 10.75
CA PRO A 103 -17.02 -30.12 9.80
C PRO A 103 -15.92 -29.24 10.42
N TYR A 104 -14.86 -29.00 9.65
CA TYR A 104 -13.82 -28.03 10.00
C TYR A 104 -13.96 -26.77 9.16
N TYR A 105 -14.33 -25.67 9.81
CA TYR A 105 -14.29 -24.33 9.22
C TYR A 105 -12.96 -23.64 9.58
N LEU A 106 -12.36 -22.99 8.58
CA LEU A 106 -11.29 -22.03 8.80
C LEU A 106 -11.93 -20.65 8.92
N ASP A 107 -11.76 -20.05 10.10
CA ASP A 107 -12.16 -18.68 10.38
C ASP A 107 -10.92 -17.79 10.31
N VAL A 108 -10.89 -16.90 9.33
CA VAL A 108 -9.89 -15.84 9.21
C VAL A 108 -10.58 -14.51 9.50
N ASN A 109 -10.03 -13.78 10.46
CA ASN A 109 -10.49 -12.46 10.86
C ASN A 109 -9.30 -11.49 10.77
N GLN A 110 -9.57 -10.18 10.70
CA GLN A 110 -8.55 -9.10 10.67
C GLN A 110 -7.83 -8.90 9.33
N LEU A 111 -8.45 -9.26 8.20
CA LEU A 111 -8.00 -8.75 6.91
C LEU A 111 -8.31 -7.25 6.80
N GLU A 112 -7.39 -6.49 6.20
CA GLU A 112 -7.56 -5.06 5.92
C GLU A 112 -8.41 -4.79 4.65
N PHE A 113 -9.11 -5.81 4.18
CA PHE A 113 -9.95 -5.80 2.98
C PHE A 113 -11.01 -6.91 3.05
N LYS A 114 -12.10 -6.70 2.32
CA LYS A 114 -13.11 -7.73 2.08
C LYS A 114 -12.61 -8.66 0.97
N PRO A 115 -12.37 -9.96 1.22
CA PRO A 115 -11.88 -10.85 0.18
C PRO A 115 -12.99 -11.20 -0.83
N SER A 116 -12.71 -11.15 -2.13
CA SER A 116 -13.62 -11.64 -3.18
C SER A 116 -13.19 -13.00 -3.77
N MET A 117 -11.97 -13.44 -3.49
CA MET A 117 -11.46 -14.76 -3.85
C MET A 117 -10.62 -15.33 -2.70
N ILE A 118 -10.85 -16.60 -2.39
CA ILE A 118 -10.11 -17.38 -1.39
C ILE A 118 -9.68 -18.68 -2.06
N LEU A 119 -8.39 -18.95 -2.08
CA LEU A 119 -7.80 -20.21 -2.50
C LEU A 119 -7.26 -20.92 -1.28
N MET A 120 -7.47 -22.21 -1.16
CA MET A 120 -6.92 -22.99 -0.07
C MET A 120 -6.38 -24.31 -0.56
N GLU A 121 -5.21 -24.66 -0.06
CA GLU A 121 -4.57 -25.94 -0.28
C GLU A 121 -4.51 -26.66 1.06
N TYR A 122 -5.00 -27.90 1.12
CA TYR A 122 -4.94 -28.67 2.35
C TYR A 122 -4.65 -30.14 2.10
N LYS A 123 -4.05 -30.77 3.09
CA LYS A 123 -3.67 -32.17 3.10
C LYS A 123 -4.57 -32.92 4.06
N LEU A 124 -4.96 -34.13 3.68
CA LEU A 124 -5.61 -35.10 4.54
C LEU A 124 -4.71 -36.31 4.69
N ALA A 125 -4.34 -36.65 5.92
CA ALA A 125 -3.73 -37.94 6.20
C ALA A 125 -4.71 -38.84 6.96
N ASP A 126 -4.80 -40.08 6.50
CA ASP A 126 -5.34 -41.19 7.28
C ASP A 126 -4.33 -41.62 8.35
N GLU A 127 -4.78 -42.45 9.29
CA GLU A 127 -3.88 -43.24 10.15
C GLU A 127 -3.08 -44.31 9.37
N HIS A 128 -3.43 -44.54 8.10
CA HIS A 128 -2.73 -45.40 7.13
C HIS A 128 -1.98 -44.53 6.09
N PRO A 129 -0.92 -45.00 5.41
CA PRO A 129 0.22 -44.18 4.99
C PRO A 129 0.00 -43.21 3.80
N GLY A 130 -1.24 -42.97 3.37
CA GLY A 130 -1.56 -42.04 2.29
C GLY A 130 -1.85 -40.63 2.81
N THR A 131 -1.14 -39.62 2.28
CA THR A 131 -1.55 -38.21 2.39
C THR A 131 -2.18 -37.79 1.07
N LEU A 132 -3.45 -37.39 1.11
CA LEU A 132 -4.16 -36.78 -0.01
C LEU A 132 -4.00 -35.26 0.05
N GLN A 133 -3.94 -34.60 -1.11
CA GLN A 133 -3.81 -33.15 -1.22
C GLN A 133 -4.97 -32.61 -2.03
N TYR A 134 -5.54 -31.51 -1.55
CA TYR A 134 -6.73 -30.88 -2.08
C TYR A 134 -6.49 -29.40 -2.30
N CYS A 135 -7.13 -28.87 -3.34
CA CYS A 135 -7.25 -27.44 -3.58
C CYS A 135 -8.74 -27.09 -3.61
N ARG A 136 -9.12 -25.97 -2.99
CA ARG A 136 -10.49 -25.46 -3.02
C ARG A 136 -10.47 -23.95 -3.21
N MET A 137 -11.44 -23.44 -3.97
CA MET A 137 -11.63 -22.02 -4.24
C MET A 137 -13.02 -21.58 -3.77
N TYR A 138 -13.08 -20.45 -3.09
CA TYR A 138 -14.31 -19.72 -2.77
C TYR A 138 -14.25 -18.34 -3.38
N THR A 139 -15.37 -17.84 -3.91
CA THR A 139 -15.38 -16.53 -4.55
C THR A 139 -16.76 -15.86 -4.48
N GLU A 140 -16.77 -14.52 -4.33
CA GLU A 140 -17.95 -13.68 -4.57
C GLU A 140 -18.05 -13.21 -6.04
N ILE A 141 -17.04 -13.49 -6.88
CA ILE A 141 -16.89 -12.88 -8.21
C ILE A 141 -18.02 -13.25 -9.18
N PHE A 142 -18.76 -14.34 -8.94
CA PHE A 142 -20.02 -14.60 -9.63
C PHE A 142 -20.98 -15.38 -8.72
N ASP A 143 -22.26 -15.06 -8.82
CA ASP A 143 -23.33 -15.96 -8.38
C ASP A 143 -23.31 -17.18 -9.31
N ILE A 144 -22.39 -18.12 -9.07
CA ILE A 144 -22.23 -19.39 -9.81
C ILE A 144 -23.58 -20.15 -9.83
N ARG A 145 -24.50 -19.84 -8.91
CA ARG A 145 -25.89 -20.32 -8.85
C ARG A 145 -26.74 -19.98 -10.09
N LYS A 146 -26.30 -19.08 -10.99
CA LYS A 146 -27.00 -18.74 -12.24
C LYS A 146 -26.44 -19.41 -13.50
N MET A 147 -25.36 -20.18 -13.40
CA MET A 147 -24.86 -21.01 -14.50
C MET A 147 -25.10 -22.48 -14.16
N ASN A 148 -25.67 -23.22 -15.12
CA ASN A 148 -26.06 -24.61 -14.89
C ASN A 148 -24.86 -25.58 -14.74
N GLU A 149 -23.61 -25.15 -14.96
CA GLU A 149 -22.41 -25.90 -14.56
C GLU A 149 -21.14 -25.04 -14.74
N VAL A 150 -20.27 -24.93 -13.74
CA VAL A 150 -18.84 -24.57 -13.93
C VAL A 150 -18.02 -25.51 -13.05
N GLU A 151 -17.39 -26.50 -13.68
CA GLU A 151 -16.53 -27.49 -13.04
C GLU A 151 -15.05 -27.10 -13.21
N ILE A 152 -14.33 -26.85 -12.12
CA ILE A 152 -12.85 -26.89 -12.10
C ILE A 152 -12.44 -28.04 -11.19
N CYS A 153 -12.22 -29.20 -11.80
CA CYS A 153 -11.84 -30.43 -11.12
C CYS A 153 -10.31 -30.64 -11.21
N LEU A 154 -9.60 -30.48 -10.09
CA LEU A 154 -8.19 -30.87 -9.95
C LEU A 154 -8.05 -31.94 -8.85
N SER A 155 -8.80 -33.05 -8.95
CA SER A 155 -8.47 -34.30 -8.25
C SER A 155 -9.26 -35.48 -8.83
N GLY A 156 -8.65 -36.67 -8.83
CA GLY A 156 -9.31 -37.93 -9.15
C GLY A 156 -10.29 -38.32 -8.04
N ASN A 157 -11.59 -38.18 -8.34
CA ASN A 157 -12.77 -38.69 -7.65
C ASN A 157 -13.48 -37.82 -6.60
N ALA A 158 -14.76 -37.62 -6.92
CA ALA A 158 -15.96 -37.35 -6.14
C ALA A 158 -16.25 -35.93 -5.62
N ILE A 159 -17.17 -35.33 -6.39
CA ILE A 159 -18.05 -34.17 -6.21
C ILE A 159 -18.71 -34.16 -4.82
N GLY A 160 -18.65 -33.01 -4.12
CA GLY A 160 -19.42 -32.72 -2.91
C GLY A 160 -20.31 -31.48 -3.08
N THR A 161 -21.41 -31.41 -2.34
CA THR A 161 -22.37 -30.30 -2.35
C THR A 161 -21.73 -28.98 -1.89
N CYS A 162 -22.16 -27.85 -2.47
CA CYS A 162 -21.78 -26.51 -2.01
C CYS A 162 -22.22 -26.31 -0.55
N GLU A 163 -21.26 -26.33 0.37
CA GLU A 163 -21.48 -26.07 1.79
C GLU A 163 -21.49 -24.55 2.08
N PRO A 164 -22.21 -24.09 3.11
CA PRO A 164 -22.27 -22.67 3.42
C PRO A 164 -20.88 -22.12 3.74
N PHE A 165 -20.55 -20.98 3.14
CA PHE A 165 -19.39 -20.17 3.46
C PHE A 165 -19.83 -18.73 3.74
N SER A 166 -19.04 -17.98 4.48
CA SER A 166 -19.29 -16.58 4.81
C SER A 166 -18.06 -15.75 4.46
N ILE A 167 -18.27 -14.65 3.76
CA ILE A 167 -17.26 -13.63 3.50
C ILE A 167 -17.73 -12.35 4.18
N GLN A 168 -16.82 -11.70 4.88
CA GLN A 168 -17.06 -10.50 5.67
C GLN A 168 -16.03 -9.42 5.32
N ASP A 169 -16.30 -8.18 5.71
CA ASP A 169 -15.45 -7.03 5.35
C ASP A 169 -13.99 -7.16 5.83
N ASN A 170 -13.74 -8.00 6.83
CA ASN A 170 -12.44 -8.18 7.44
C ASN A 170 -12.00 -9.66 7.48
N GLY A 171 -12.57 -10.53 6.65
CA GLY A 171 -12.30 -11.95 6.78
C GLY A 171 -13.27 -12.89 6.08
N PHE A 172 -13.18 -14.15 6.46
CA PHE A 172 -14.02 -15.21 5.92
C PHE A 172 -14.10 -16.41 6.87
N SER A 173 -15.18 -17.17 6.72
CA SER A 173 -15.35 -18.50 7.30
C SER A 173 -15.69 -19.48 6.19
N VAL A 174 -14.81 -20.44 5.94
CA VAL A 174 -14.94 -21.40 4.84
C VAL A 174 -14.74 -22.83 5.32
N LEU A 175 -15.46 -23.78 4.74
CA LEU A 175 -15.27 -25.20 5.06
C LEU A 175 -13.92 -25.68 4.51
N VAL A 176 -13.05 -26.16 5.38
CA VAL A 176 -11.83 -26.86 4.98
C VAL A 176 -12.17 -28.27 4.53
N TYR A 177 -12.80 -29.04 5.43
CA TYR A 177 -13.16 -30.43 5.18
C TYR A 177 -14.26 -30.89 6.13
N ARG A 178 -15.09 -31.85 5.70
CA ARG A 178 -16.04 -32.57 6.55
C ARG A 178 -15.71 -34.05 6.46
N ALA A 179 -15.40 -34.68 7.59
CA ALA A 179 -15.11 -36.12 7.61
C ALA A 179 -16.37 -36.93 7.27
N PRO A 180 -16.34 -37.85 6.30
CA PRO A 180 -17.45 -38.76 6.04
C PRO A 180 -17.83 -39.56 7.30
N ASN A 181 -19.14 -39.78 7.51
CA ASN A 181 -19.69 -40.51 8.67
C ASN A 181 -19.25 -41.99 8.75
N ASN A 182 -18.47 -42.48 7.78
CA ASN A 182 -18.01 -43.86 7.66
C ASN A 182 -16.47 -43.97 7.50
N SER A 183 -15.71 -42.90 7.75
CA SER A 183 -14.27 -42.83 7.48
C SER A 183 -13.43 -42.64 8.75
N ASN A 184 -12.20 -43.19 8.78
CA ASN A 184 -11.27 -43.06 9.92
C ASN A 184 -11.00 -41.59 10.31
N LYS A 185 -10.53 -41.37 11.55
CA LYS A 185 -10.06 -40.05 12.00
C LYS A 185 -9.08 -39.47 10.98
N ARG A 186 -9.31 -38.22 10.58
CA ARG A 186 -8.50 -37.52 9.57
C ARG A 186 -7.64 -36.46 10.22
N LYS A 187 -6.41 -36.31 9.74
CA LYS A 187 -5.57 -35.15 10.06
C LYS A 187 -5.61 -34.18 8.91
N VAL A 188 -5.94 -32.92 9.18
CA VAL A 188 -6.05 -31.84 8.17
C VAL A 188 -5.13 -30.68 8.50
N TRP A 189 -4.43 -30.14 7.50
CA TRP A 189 -3.59 -28.94 7.61
C TRP A 189 -3.27 -28.40 6.22
N GLY A 190 -2.80 -27.17 6.11
CA GLY A 190 -2.56 -26.57 4.80
C GLY A 190 -2.26 -25.08 4.84
N SER A 191 -2.58 -24.41 3.74
CA SER A 191 -2.40 -22.97 3.55
C SER A 191 -3.60 -22.36 2.85
N TRP A 192 -3.76 -21.06 2.99
CA TRP A 192 -4.79 -20.30 2.32
C TRP A 192 -4.21 -19.00 1.77
N TYR A 193 -4.84 -18.50 0.72
CA TYR A 193 -4.61 -17.23 0.08
C TYR A 193 -5.96 -16.54 -0.10
N ALA A 194 -6.05 -15.25 0.18
CA ALA A 194 -7.25 -14.46 -0.03
C ALA A 194 -6.87 -13.15 -0.74
N SER A 195 -7.72 -12.71 -1.67
CA SER A 195 -7.55 -11.43 -2.36
C SER A 195 -8.85 -10.65 -2.44
N GLU A 196 -8.72 -9.33 -2.42
CA GLU A 196 -9.80 -8.36 -2.66
C GLU A 196 -10.39 -8.50 -4.06
#